data_AF-A0A392QUJ3-F1
#
_entry.id   AF-A0A392QUJ3-F1
#
_cell.length_a   1.000
_cell.length_b   1.000
_cell.length_c   1.000
_cell.angle_alpha   90.00
_cell.angle_beta   90.00
_cell.angle_gamma   90.00
#
_symmetry.space_group_name_H-M   'P 1'
#
loop_
_entity.id
_entity.type
_entity.pdbx_description
1 polymer ?
#
loop_
_entity_poly.entity_id
_entity_poly.type
_entity_poly.pdbx_seq_one_letter_code
_entity_poly.pdbx_strand_id
1 'polypeptide(L)'
;MRIWRDNGLWSAIDTAVNNNNNTTVDCIFLLLQQFDERRAARMVVLVWSIWKHHSMKLWNNVTETAEQILNRAYNLIDNWCAAKRVKVHSRTTVTETVDNNPAVTMQTRKQEQTLLRWRKLETG
;
A
#
# COMPACT_ATOMS: atom_id res chain seq x y z
N MET A 1 -10.20 -20.92 -5.64
CA MET A 1 -8.94 -20.44 -5.03
C MET A 1 -8.92 -20.81 -3.54
N ARG A 2 -7.99 -21.69 -3.10
CA ARG A 2 -7.92 -22.21 -1.71
C ARG A 2 -7.71 -21.13 -0.63
N ILE A 3 -6.95 -20.10 -0.98
CA ILE A 3 -6.52 -19.00 -0.10
C ILE A 3 -7.68 -18.30 0.62
N TRP A 4 -8.81 -18.08 -0.07
CA TRP A 4 -9.98 -17.41 0.52
C TRP A 4 -10.78 -18.34 1.46
N ARG A 5 -10.73 -19.65 1.19
CA ARG A 5 -11.43 -20.68 1.94
C ARG A 5 -10.73 -20.96 3.27
N ASP A 6 -9.40 -21.02 3.24
CA ASP A 6 -8.57 -21.29 4.42
C ASP A 6 -8.52 -20.11 5.41
N ASN A 7 -9.00 -18.93 5.01
CA ASN A 7 -9.02 -17.72 5.84
C ASN A 7 -10.44 -17.33 6.30
N GLY A 8 -11.45 -18.18 6.09
CA GLY A 8 -12.84 -17.90 6.50
C GLY A 8 -13.49 -16.72 5.74
N LEU A 9 -12.87 -16.25 4.66
CA LEU A 9 -13.36 -15.13 3.84
C LEU A 9 -14.27 -15.59 2.71
N TRP A 10 -14.29 -16.90 2.43
CA TRP A 10 -15.03 -17.46 1.30
C TRP A 10 -16.53 -17.20 1.37
N SER A 11 -17.19 -17.32 2.54
CA SER A 11 -18.63 -17.12 2.64
C SER A 11 -19.05 -15.67 2.32
N ALA A 12 -18.28 -14.69 2.78
CA ALA A 12 -18.54 -13.28 2.51
C ALA A 12 -18.29 -12.94 1.03
N ILE A 13 -17.22 -13.49 0.43
CA ILE A 13 -16.91 -13.31 -0.98
C ILE A 13 -17.97 -13.96 -1.86
N ASP A 14 -18.37 -15.20 -1.54
CA ASP A 14 -19.39 -15.95 -2.28
C ASP A 14 -20.74 -15.23 -2.22
N THR A 15 -21.12 -14.71 -1.06
CA THR A 15 -22.36 -13.92 -0.91
C THR A 15 -22.32 -12.60 -1.68
N ALA A 16 -21.19 -11.89 -1.65
CA ALA A 16 -21.05 -10.62 -2.36
C ALA A 16 -21.06 -10.80 -3.89
N VAL A 17 -20.34 -11.82 -4.37
CA VAL A 17 -20.15 -12.11 -5.81
C VAL A 17 -21.39 -12.76 -6.43
N ASN A 18 -22.08 -13.66 -5.71
CA ASN A 18 -23.29 -14.33 -6.23
C ASN A 18 -24.55 -13.46 -6.10
N ASN A 19 -24.44 -12.24 -5.56
CA ASN A 19 -25.53 -11.29 -5.58
C ASN A 19 -25.54 -10.58 -6.94
N ASN A 20 -26.48 -10.97 -7.81
CA ASN A 20 -26.57 -10.61 -9.24
C ASN A 20 -26.58 -9.09 -9.55
N ASN A 21 -26.72 -8.24 -8.55
CA ASN A 21 -26.74 -6.78 -8.71
C ASN A 21 -25.40 -6.11 -8.38
N ASN A 22 -24.44 -6.83 -7.81
CA ASN A 22 -23.17 -6.24 -7.41
C ASN A 22 -22.16 -6.34 -8.53
N THR A 23 -21.61 -5.20 -8.96
CA THR A 23 -20.40 -5.23 -9.79
C THR A 23 -19.21 -5.70 -8.94
N THR A 24 -18.11 -6.11 -9.59
CA THR A 24 -16.85 -6.42 -8.91
C THR A 24 -16.39 -5.26 -8.01
N VAL A 25 -16.66 -4.02 -8.43
CA VAL A 25 -16.33 -2.81 -7.67
C VAL A 25 -17.20 -2.71 -6.41
N ASP A 26 -18.51 -2.96 -6.52
CA ASP A 26 -19.43 -2.96 -5.38
C ASP A 26 -19.04 -4.04 -4.36
N CYS A 27 -18.65 -5.24 -4.83
CA CYS A 27 -18.17 -6.31 -3.96
C CYS A 27 -16.92 -5.90 -3.18
N ILE A 28 -15.96 -5.23 -3.84
CA ILE A 28 -14.73 -4.77 -3.20
C ILE A 28 -15.05 -3.72 -2.14
N PHE A 29 -15.88 -2.72 -2.45
CA PHE A 29 -16.23 -1.67 -1.49
C PHE A 29 -17.07 -2.21 -0.32
N LEU A 30 -18.03 -3.11 -0.56
CA LEU A 30 -18.81 -3.76 0.50
C LEU A 30 -17.91 -4.55 1.46
N LEU A 31 -16.97 -5.33 0.92
CA LEU A 31 -16.02 -6.09 1.74
C LEU A 31 -15.10 -5.16 2.54
N LEU A 32 -14.61 -4.07 1.93
CA LEU A 32 -13.79 -3.08 2.65
C LEU A 32 -14.57 -2.37 3.77
N GLN A 33 -15.86 -2.12 3.56
CA GLN A 33 -16.72 -1.45 4.56
C GLN A 33 -17.07 -2.37 5.74
N GLN A 34 -17.13 -3.69 5.51
CA GLN A 34 -17.44 -4.67 6.56
C GLN A 34 -16.21 -5.08 7.39
N PHE A 35 -14.99 -4.84 6.89
CA PHE A 35 -13.75 -5.26 7.54
C PHE A 35 -13.18 -4.21 8.49
N ASP A 36 -12.59 -4.68 9.59
CA ASP A 36 -11.75 -3.83 10.45
C ASP A 36 -10.51 -3.33 9.69
N GLU A 37 -9.90 -2.22 10.15
CA GLU A 37 -8.78 -1.55 9.48
C GLU A 37 -7.67 -2.53 9.04
N ARG A 38 -7.35 -3.53 9.88
CA ARG A 38 -6.28 -4.49 9.61
C ARG A 38 -6.68 -5.53 8.56
N ARG A 39 -7.95 -5.94 8.51
CA ARG A 39 -8.48 -6.83 7.47
C ARG A 39 -8.66 -6.10 6.14
N ALA A 40 -9.17 -4.87 6.18
CA ALA A 40 -9.31 -4.01 5.01
C ALA A 40 -7.93 -3.72 4.38
N ALA A 41 -6.93 -3.34 5.17
CA ALA A 41 -5.57 -3.12 4.68
C ALA A 41 -4.97 -4.38 4.02
N ARG A 42 -5.17 -5.55 4.63
CA ARG A 42 -4.75 -6.83 4.03
C ARG A 42 -5.42 -7.10 2.69
N MET A 43 -6.73 -6.89 2.60
CA MET A 43 -7.47 -7.08 1.35
C MET A 43 -6.95 -6.14 0.25
N VAL A 44 -6.82 -4.85 0.53
CA VAL A 44 -6.35 -3.85 -0.45
C VAL A 44 -4.95 -4.20 -0.97
N VAL A 45 -4.01 -4.51 -0.07
CA VAL A 45 -2.64 -4.81 -0.47
C VAL A 45 -2.54 -6.13 -1.24
N LEU A 46 -3.39 -7.12 -0.93
CA LEU A 46 -3.50 -8.36 -1.72
C LEU A 46 -4.03 -8.09 -3.13
N VAL A 47 -5.12 -7.33 -3.26
CA VAL A 47 -5.67 -6.92 -4.57
C VAL A 47 -4.61 -6.19 -5.39
N TRP A 48 -3.89 -5.26 -4.77
CA TRP A 48 -2.79 -4.55 -5.42
C TRP A 48 -1.65 -5.50 -5.85
N SER A 49 -1.28 -6.47 -5.00
CA SER A 49 -0.21 -7.41 -5.30
C SER A 49 -0.57 -8.34 -6.46
N ILE A 50 -1.84 -8.74 -6.58
CA ILE A 50 -2.37 -9.51 -7.72
C ILE A 50 -2.34 -8.67 -8.99
N TRP A 51 -2.80 -7.41 -8.93
CA TRP A 51 -2.71 -6.48 -10.06
C TRP A 51 -1.27 -6.26 -10.52
N LYS A 52 -0.33 -6.15 -9.56
CA LYS A 52 1.10 -6.01 -9.86
C LYS A 52 1.64 -7.26 -10.53
N HIS A 53 1.31 -8.45 -10.06
CA HIS A 53 1.70 -9.71 -10.69
C HIS A 53 1.21 -9.77 -12.14
N HIS A 54 -0.06 -9.45 -12.39
CA HIS A 54 -0.62 -9.43 -13.74
C HIS A 54 0.13 -8.43 -14.65
N SER A 55 0.46 -7.26 -14.12
CA SER A 55 1.24 -6.25 -14.83
C SER A 55 2.66 -6.74 -15.14
N MET A 56 3.35 -7.39 -14.19
CA MET A 56 4.69 -7.93 -14.42
C MET A 56 4.70 -9.05 -15.46
N LYS A 57 3.67 -9.90 -15.46
CA LYS A 57 3.51 -10.94 -16.48
C LYS A 57 3.31 -10.33 -17.87
N LEU A 58 2.48 -9.29 -17.96
CA LEU A 58 2.19 -8.61 -19.23
C LEU A 58 3.42 -7.92 -19.83
N TRP A 59 4.18 -7.20 -19.01
CA TRP A 59 5.27 -6.35 -19.50
C TRP A 59 6.64 -7.05 -19.52
N ASN A 60 6.89 -7.96 -18.58
CA ASN A 60 8.21 -8.54 -18.37
C ASN A 60 8.24 -10.07 -18.52
N ASN A 61 7.10 -10.70 -18.84
CA ASN A 61 6.93 -12.16 -18.89
C ASN A 61 7.39 -12.88 -17.60
N VAL A 62 7.40 -12.16 -16.47
CA VAL A 62 7.77 -12.72 -15.16
C VAL A 62 6.51 -13.30 -14.52
N THR A 63 6.55 -14.58 -14.20
CA THR A 63 5.49 -15.25 -13.45
C THR A 63 5.94 -15.44 -12.01
N GLU A 64 5.18 -14.86 -11.09
CA GLU A 64 5.40 -15.00 -9.66
C GLU A 64 4.51 -16.09 -9.08
N THR A 65 4.99 -16.77 -8.05
CA THR A 65 4.21 -17.76 -7.30
C THR A 65 3.20 -17.06 -6.37
N ALA A 66 2.14 -17.78 -5.98
CA ALA A 66 1.18 -17.27 -5.01
C ALA A 66 1.86 -16.87 -3.68
N GLU A 67 2.87 -17.62 -3.26
CA GLU A 67 3.68 -17.31 -2.07
C GLU A 67 4.43 -15.98 -2.21
N GLN A 68 5.03 -15.70 -3.37
CA GLN A 68 5.71 -14.42 -3.61
C GLN A 68 4.74 -13.23 -3.57
N ILE A 69 3.53 -13.40 -4.09
CA ILE A 69 2.46 -12.39 -4.05
C ILE A 69 2.04 -12.14 -2.60
N LEU A 70 1.84 -13.19 -1.80
CA LEU A 70 1.49 -13.08 -0.38
C LEU A 70 2.60 -12.43 0.44
N ASN A 71 3.85 -12.88 0.25
CA ASN A 71 5.01 -12.35 0.96
C ASN A 71 5.18 -10.85 0.69
N ARG A 72 5.01 -10.42 -0.57
CA ARG A 72 4.97 -8.99 -0.92
C ARG A 72 3.91 -8.24 -0.12
N ALA A 73 2.69 -8.79 -0.05
CA ALA A 73 1.60 -8.12 0.62
C ALA A 73 1.85 -7.95 2.12
N TYR A 74 2.37 -8.99 2.78
CA TYR A 74 2.73 -8.92 4.19
C TYR A 74 3.85 -7.92 4.45
N ASN A 75 4.94 -8.00 3.68
CA ASN A 75 6.07 -7.10 3.82
C ASN A 75 5.66 -5.63 3.62
N LEU A 76 4.74 -5.34 2.70
CA LEU A 76 4.28 -3.98 2.45
C LEU A 76 3.49 -3.42 3.64
N ILE A 77 2.65 -4.25 4.27
CA ILE A 77 1.90 -3.87 5.48
C ILE A 77 2.85 -3.66 6.66
N ASP A 78 3.79 -4.57 6.88
CA ASP A 78 4.75 -4.46 7.98
C ASP A 78 5.65 -3.23 7.83
N ASN A 79 6.14 -2.98 6.62
CA ASN A 79 6.93 -1.79 6.29
C ASN A 79 6.11 -0.51 6.50
N TRP A 80 4.85 -0.49 6.09
CA TRP A 80 3.96 0.65 6.33
C TRP A 80 3.73 0.90 7.82
N CYS A 81 3.46 -0.15 8.61
CA CYS A 81 3.30 -0.05 10.05
C CYS A 81 4.59 0.45 10.72
N ALA A 82 5.75 -0.04 10.30
CA ALA A 82 7.05 0.44 10.78
C ALA A 82 7.25 1.93 10.47
N ALA A 83 6.99 2.36 9.23
CA ALA A 83 7.10 3.76 8.83
C ALA A 83 6.12 4.68 9.59
N LYS A 84 4.89 4.21 9.83
CA LYS A 84 3.88 4.94 10.63
C LYS A 84 4.36 5.14 12.07
N ARG A 85 4.99 4.12 12.69
CA ARG A 85 5.56 4.22 14.05
C ARG A 85 6.73 5.21 14.13
N VAL A 86 7.61 5.22 13.14
CA VAL A 86 8.73 6.19 13.08
C VAL A 86 8.20 7.62 13.00
N LYS A 87 7.19 7.88 12.14
CA LYS A 87 6.58 9.21 12.02
C LYS A 87 5.92 9.70 13.31
N VAL A 88 5.34 8.80 14.11
CA VAL A 88 4.77 9.16 15.42
C VAL A 88 5.87 9.56 16.40
N HIS A 89 6.95 8.79 16.48
CA HIS A 89 8.11 9.14 17.33
C HIS A 89 8.74 10.47 16.93
N SER A 90 8.93 10.72 15.63
CA SER A 90 9.48 11.98 15.14
C SER A 90 8.59 13.19 15.40
N ARG A 91 7.29 12.99 15.62
CA ARG A 91 6.34 14.08 15.93
C ARG A 91 6.31 14.41 17.43
N THR A 92 6.63 13.46 18.30
CA THR A 92 6.69 13.66 19.76
C THR A 92 7.98 14.37 20.20
N THR A 93 9.08 14.24 19.45
CA THR A 93 10.38 14.83 19.81
C THR A 93 10.55 16.30 19.39
N VAL A 94 9.56 16.95 18.78
CA VAL A 94 9.70 18.34 18.26
C VAL A 94 9.17 19.41 19.22
N THR A 95 8.57 19.03 20.36
CA THR A 95 8.09 20.01 21.36
C THR A 95 9.06 20.32 22.49
N GLU A 96 10.22 19.67 22.58
CA GLU A 96 11.25 20.02 23.56
C GLU A 96 12.64 19.94 22.92
N THR A 97 13.09 21.05 22.33
CA THR A 97 14.43 21.64 22.49
C THR A 97 14.50 22.87 21.60
N VAL A 98 14.20 24.04 22.16
CA VAL A 98 14.87 25.27 21.74
C VAL A 98 16.32 25.11 22.20
N ASP A 99 17.23 24.71 21.32
CA ASP A 99 18.59 25.20 21.38
C ASP A 99 19.39 24.89 20.10
N ASN A 100 20.19 25.90 19.74
CA ASN A 100 20.81 26.15 18.46
C ASN A 100 21.86 25.10 18.03
N ASN A 101 21.85 24.67 16.76
CA ASN A 101 23.07 24.18 16.09
C ASN A 101 22.99 24.26 14.54
N PRO A 102 24.08 24.62 13.81
CA PRO A 102 24.05 25.06 12.40
C PRO A 102 24.18 23.93 11.37
N ALA A 103 23.70 22.72 11.65
CA ALA A 103 23.84 21.57 10.74
C ALA A 103 22.82 21.54 9.57
N VAL A 104 21.93 22.53 9.48
CA VAL A 104 20.78 22.52 8.55
C VAL A 104 21.16 22.84 7.10
N THR A 105 22.33 23.41 6.83
CA THR A 105 22.64 23.99 5.51
C THR A 105 22.92 22.94 4.41
N MET A 106 23.32 21.71 4.74
CA MET A 106 23.61 20.69 3.70
C MET A 106 22.39 19.85 3.26
N GLN A 107 21.32 19.81 4.04
CA GLN A 107 20.17 18.94 3.75
C GLN A 107 19.16 19.59 2.78
N THR A 108 19.04 20.92 2.81
CA THR A 108 18.17 21.69 1.91
C THR A 108 18.57 21.55 0.44
N ARG A 109 19.88 21.47 0.16
CA ARG A 109 20.41 21.43 -1.22
C ARG A 109 20.06 20.13 -1.97
N LYS A 110 19.96 19.00 -1.27
CA LYS A 110 19.52 17.72 -1.88
C LYS A 110 18.01 17.72 -2.16
N GLN A 111 17.20 18.34 -1.30
CA GLN A 111 15.75 18.40 -1.50
C GLN A 111 15.36 19.34 -2.65
N GLU A 112 16.04 20.48 -2.81
CA GLU A 112 15.81 21.38 -3.96
C GLU A 112 16.17 20.72 -5.30
N GLN A 113 17.26 19.93 -5.35
CA GLN A 113 17.62 19.17 -6.56
C GLN A 113 16.56 18.12 -6.92
N THR A 114 15.91 17.49 -5.94
CA THR A 114 14.81 16.56 -6.21
C THR A 114 13.51 17.25 -6.65
N LEU A 115 13.26 18.48 -6.21
CA LEU A 115 12.10 19.27 -6.64
C LEU A 115 12.24 19.79 -8.07
N LEU A 116 13.46 20.09 -8.51
CA LEU A 116 13.74 20.52 -9.89
C LEU A 116 13.57 19.40 -10.92
N ARG A 117 13.69 18.13 -10.51
CA ARG A 117 13.64 16.97 -11.42
C ARG A 117 12.25 16.71 -12.03
N TRP A 118 11.17 17.23 -11.45
CA TRP A 118 9.80 16.93 -11.86
C TRP A 118 9.07 18.04 -12.61
N ARG A 119 9.71 19.16 -12.97
CA ARG A 119 9.10 20.10 -13.92
C ARG A 119 9.27 19.57 -15.35
N LYS A 120 8.18 19.05 -15.92
CA LYS A 120 8.04 18.92 -17.38
C LYS A 120 8.19 20.29 -18.03
N LEU A 121 8.95 20.35 -19.13
CA LEU A 121 8.97 21.48 -20.06
C LEU A 121 7.60 21.56 -20.74
N GLU A 122 6.84 22.61 -20.46
CA GLU A 122 5.80 23.07 -21.37
C GLU A 122 6.51 23.87 -22.46
N THR A 123 6.66 23.28 -23.64
CA THR A 123 7.06 23.99 -24.86
C THR A 123 5.83 24.29 -25.69
N GLY A 124 5.57 25.58 -25.86
CA GLY A 124 5.21 26.26 -27.12
C GLY A 124 3.95 25.79 -27.84
#